data_AF-A0A968GQH6-F1
#
_entry.id   AF-A0A968GQH6-F1
#
_cell.length_a   1.000
_cell.length_b   1.000
_cell.length_c   1.000
_cell.angle_alpha   90.00
_cell.angle_beta   90.00
_cell.angle_gamma   90.00
#
_symmetry.space_group_name_H-M   'P 1'
#
loop_
_entity.id
_entity.type
_entity.pdbx_description
1 polymer ?
#
loop_
_entity_poly.entity_id
_entity_poly.type
_entity_poly.pdbx_seq_one_letter_code
_entity_poly.pdbx_strand_id
1 'polypeptide(L)' 'MEKTYAKRPPYGIIHYQDRDFAVDYTHALEQSLLELLTEMKRDEFKKQVVRSHEQASRCKKCGFREVCDQKVG' A
#
# COMPACT_ATOMS: atom_id res chain seq x y z
N MET A 1 -9.32 17.28 -5.33
CA MET A 1 -9.14 18.04 -6.59
C MET A 1 -9.80 17.37 -7.77
N GLU A 2 -9.47 16.13 -8.12
CA GLU A 2 -10.11 15.45 -9.27
C GLU A 2 -11.61 15.16 -9.05
N LYS A 3 -11.99 14.56 -7.92
CA LYS A 3 -13.40 14.27 -7.60
C LYS A 3 -14.27 15.51 -7.36
N THR A 4 -13.65 16.65 -7.07
CA THR A 4 -14.35 17.88 -6.64
C THR A 4 -14.31 18.96 -7.72
N TYR A 5 -13.25 19.00 -8.53
CA TYR A 5 -13.00 20.02 -9.55
C TYR A 5 -12.82 19.42 -10.96
N ALA A 6 -13.03 18.11 -11.14
CA ALA A 6 -12.94 17.36 -12.40
C ALA A 6 -11.62 17.55 -13.17
N LYS A 7 -10.56 17.98 -12.48
CA LYS A 7 -9.22 18.18 -13.06
C LYS A 7 -8.21 17.27 -12.37
N ARG A 8 -7.46 16.53 -13.19
CA ARG A 8 -6.35 15.69 -12.73
C ARG A 8 -5.22 16.58 -12.20
N PRO A 9 -4.82 16.47 -10.93
CA PRO A 9 -3.64 17.17 -10.44
C PRO A 9 -2.38 16.54 -11.04
N PRO A 10 -1.32 17.31 -11.31
CA PRO A 10 -0.08 16.75 -11.84
C PRO A 10 0.71 15.95 -10.80
N TYR A 11 0.53 16.26 -9.51
CA TYR A 11 1.20 15.58 -8.39
C TYR A 11 0.38 15.72 -7.09
N GLY A 12 0.71 14.89 -6.10
CA GLY A 12 0.29 15.04 -4.71
C GLY A 12 1.48 15.38 -3.80
N ILE A 13 1.20 15.95 -2.62
CA ILE A 13 2.22 16.22 -1.60
C ILE A 13 1.99 15.28 -0.42
N ILE A 14 3.02 14.55 0.00
CA ILE A 14 3.05 13.81 1.25
C ILE A 14 3.87 14.62 2.25
N HIS A 15 3.19 15.16 3.26
CA HIS A 15 3.79 15.95 4.33
C HIS A 15 4.15 15.05 5.52
N TYR A 16 5.43 15.05 5.88
CA TYR A 16 5.95 14.57 7.16
C TYR A 16 6.41 15.78 7.98
N GLN A 17 6.53 15.59 9.30
CA GLN A 17 6.87 16.66 10.24
C GLN A 17 8.10 17.49 9.82
N ASP A 18 9.10 16.85 9.22
CA ASP A 18 10.38 17.42 8.83
C ASP A 18 10.57 17.56 7.32
N ARG A 19 9.64 17.04 6.49
CA ARG A 19 9.85 16.96 5.04
C ARG A 19 8.57 16.80 4.23
N ASP A 20 8.54 17.47 3.09
CA ASP A 20 7.55 17.28 2.04
C ASP A 20 8.12 16.49 0.87
N PHE A 21 7.29 15.60 0.32
CA PHE A 21 7.56 14.89 -0.92
C PHE A 21 6.47 15.19 -1.94
N ALA A 22 6.87 15.70 -3.10
CA ALA A 22 6.00 15.74 -4.28
C ALA A 22 6.06 14.38 -4.99
N VAL A 23 4.90 13.81 -5.29
CA VAL A 23 4.76 12.53 -6.01
C VAL A 23 3.91 12.77 -7.25
N ASP A 24 4.51 12.57 -8.42
CA ASP A 24 3.82 12.74 -9.70
C ASP A 24 2.62 11.80 -9.82
N TYR A 25 1.49 12.33 -10.28
CA TYR A 25 0.26 11.56 -10.46
C TYR A 25 0.16 10.98 -11.88
N THR A 26 1.13 10.12 -12.20
CA THR A 26 1.20 9.46 -13.51
C THR A 26 0.09 8.41 -13.68
N HIS A 27 -0.29 8.14 -14.93
CA HIS A 27 -1.24 7.05 -15.23
C HIS A 27 -0.71 5.68 -14.81
N ALA A 28 0.60 5.45 -14.91
CA ALA A 28 1.20 4.19 -14.50
C ALA A 28 1.03 3.94 -12.99
N LEU A 29 1.29 4.95 -12.15
CA LEU A 29 1.13 4.84 -10.70
C LEU A 29 -0.34 4.66 -10.30
N GLU A 30 -1.26 5.37 -10.97
CA GLU A 30 -2.70 5.17 -10.78
C GLU A 30 -3.12 3.75 -11.12
N GLN A 31 -2.68 3.22 -12.27
CA GLN A 31 -3.02 1.88 -12.72
C GLN A 31 -2.47 0.82 -11.75
N SER A 32 -1.20 0.93 -11.35
CA SER A 32 -0.60 0.02 -10.36
C SER A 32 -1.35 0.06 -9.01
N LEU A 33 -1.82 1.23 -8.58
CA LEU A 33 -2.63 1.35 -7.38
C LEU A 33 -3.99 0.64 -7.54
N LEU A 34 -4.68 0.85 -8.65
CA LEU A 34 -5.98 0.23 -8.92
C LEU A 34 -5.89 -1.30 -9.02
N GLU A 35 -4.82 -1.80 -9.64
CA GLU A 35 -4.52 -3.24 -9.72
C GLU A 35 -4.29 -3.84 -8.33
N LEU A 36 -3.46 -3.19 -7.50
CA LEU A 36 -3.20 -3.62 -6.13
C LEU A 36 -4.48 -3.62 -5.29
N LEU A 37 -5.31 -2.57 -5.37
CA LEU A 37 -6.59 -2.52 -4.65
C LEU A 37 -7.54 -3.63 -5.12
N THR A 38 -7.52 -3.95 -6.41
CA THR A 38 -8.32 -5.05 -6.98
C THR A 38 -7.85 -6.40 -6.45
N GLU A 39 -6.54 -6.62 -6.36
CA GLU A 39 -5.96 -7.83 -5.76
C GLU A 39 -6.38 -7.97 -4.28
N MET A 40 -6.22 -6.91 -3.49
CA MET A 40 -6.63 -6.90 -2.08
C MET A 40 -8.11 -7.23 -1.90
N LYS A 41 -9.00 -6.69 -2.75
CA LYS A 41 -10.44 -7.01 -2.73
C LYS A 41 -10.74 -8.45 -3.12
N ARG A 42 -9.97 -9.04 -4.03
CA ARG A 42 -10.13 -10.48 -4.37
C ARG A 42 -9.70 -11.36 -3.21
N ASP A 43 -8.67 -10.96 -2.47
CA ASP A 43 -8.16 -11.66 -1.31
C ASP A 43 -9.15 -11.69 -0.14
N GLU A 44 -10.03 -10.70 -0.03
CA GLU A 44 -11.10 -10.66 0.98
C GLU A 44 -12.01 -11.89 0.95
N PHE A 45 -12.25 -12.47 -0.23
CA PHE A 45 -13.08 -13.66 -0.40
C PHE A 45 -12.30 -14.98 -0.26
N LYS A 46 -10.98 -14.94 -0.10
CA LYS A 46 -10.16 -16.14 0.08
C LYS A 46 -10.28 -16.63 1.51
N LYS A 47 -10.40 -17.96 1.67
CA LYS A 47 -10.37 -18.60 3.00
C LYS A 47 -9.03 -18.39 3.72
N GLN A 48 -7.96 -18.22 2.96
CA GLN A 48 -6.62 -18.02 3.49
C GLN A 48 -5.83 -17.13 2.54
N VAL A 49 -5.15 -16.15 3.12
CA VAL A 49 -4.19 -15.27 2.43
C VAL A 49 -2.85 -15.47 3.10
N VAL A 50 -1.83 -15.79 2.31
CA VAL A 50 -0.46 -16.00 2.82
C VAL A 50 0.15 -14.66 3.24
N ARG A 51 1.00 -14.67 4.26
CA ARG A 51 1.70 -13.46 4.70
C ARG A 51 2.94 -13.23 3.82
N SER A 52 3.17 -12.00 3.38
CA SER A 52 4.38 -11.60 2.64
C SER A 52 5.57 -11.57 3.62
N HIS A 53 6.27 -12.70 3.77
CA HIS A 53 7.53 -12.81 4.52
C HIS A 53 8.76 -12.42 3.69
N GLU A 54 8.55 -11.80 2.54
CA GLU A 54 9.60 -11.39 1.58
C GLU A 54 10.53 -10.31 2.15
N GLN A 55 10.07 -9.56 3.16
CA GLN A 55 10.86 -8.56 3.87
C GLN A 55 10.93 -8.89 5.36
N ALA A 56 11.99 -9.59 5.78
CA ALA A 56 12.17 -10.01 7.17
C ALA A 56 12.07 -8.85 8.18
N SER A 57 12.52 -7.65 7.81
CA SER A 57 12.40 -6.44 8.64
C SER A 57 10.94 -6.06 8.96
N ARG A 58 10.01 -6.28 8.02
CA ARG A 58 8.57 -6.07 8.25
C ARG A 58 8.01 -7.13 9.19
N CYS A 59 8.42 -8.39 9.03
CA CYS A 59 8.00 -9.46 9.94
C CYS A 59 8.49 -9.21 11.38
N LYS A 60 9.72 -8.72 11.57
CA LYS A 60 10.29 -8.38 12.88
C LYS A 60 9.50 -7.30 13.63
N LYS A 61 8.90 -6.36 12.90
CA LYS A 61 8.10 -5.24 13.47
C LYS A 61 6.59 -5.42 13.32
N CYS A 62 6.13 -6.59 12.87
CA CYS A 62 4.70 -6.86 12.67
C CYS A 62 3.98 -6.96 14.02
N GLY A 63 2.87 -6.22 14.19
CA GLY A 63 2.06 -6.25 15.42
C GLY A 63 1.44 -7.62 15.74
N PHE A 64 1.36 -8.53 14.77
CA PHE A 64 0.85 -9.90 14.94
C PHE A 64 1.95 -10.95 15.16
N ARG A 65 3.22 -10.54 15.28
CA ARG A 65 4.36 -11.46 15.29
C ARG A 65 4.27 -12.54 16.36
N GLU A 66 3.84 -12.21 17.57
CA GLU A 66 3.80 -13.14 18.70
C GLU A 66 2.86 -14.32 18.46
N VAL A 67 1.78 -14.11 17.71
CA VAL A 67 0.76 -15.13 17.40
C VAL A 67 0.88 -15.71 15.99
N CYS A 68 1.88 -15.28 15.21
CA CYS A 68 2.08 -15.74 13.85
C CYS A 68 2.94 -17.01 13.82
N ASP A 69 2.34 -18.11 13.40
CA ASP A 69 2.96 -19.42 13.19
C ASP A 69 3.95 -19.44 12.00
N GLN A 70 3.84 -18.47 11.09
CA GLN A 70 4.69 -18.34 9.90
C GLN A 70 5.84 -17.32 10.08
N LYS A 71 6.05 -16.76 11.28
CA LYS A 71 7.03 -15.69 11.52
C LYS A 71 8.45 -16.09 11.10
N VAL A 72 9.17 -15.17 10.45
CA VAL A 72 10.58 -15.34 10.07
C VAL A 72 11.51 -14.57 11.03
N GLY A 73 12.75 -15.08 11.15
CA GLY A 73 13.79 -14.61 12.08
C GLY A 73 14.10 -13.13 12.02
#